data_AF-A0A1I3U941-F1
#
_entry.id   AF-A0A1I3U941-F1
#
_cell.length_a   1.000
_cell.length_b   1.000
_cell.length_c   1.000
_cell.angle_alpha   90.00
_cell.angle_beta   90.00
_cell.angle_gamma   90.00
#
_symmetry.space_group_name_H-M   'P 1'
#
loop_
_entity.id
_entity.type
_entity.pdbx_description
1 polymer ?
#
loop_
_entity_poly.entity_id
_entity_poly.type
_entity_poly.pdbx_seq_one_letter_code
_entity_poly.pdbx_strand_id
1 'polypeptide(L)'
;MAPGELAAICEAARFPADIADALSEAAEAVRGDGELAEAAVRFRRELFEDANRPPDDVNRELLAYGADGALLAAVVYAGAIPLLAERYAARGLPQEVLVDTVHDLVIWMRAHLRRHGRRGLSELGWLHQHLRGELFRLGRLQFHFVASPFPVNAFRHRTTGDVAVLSEGGVRYRSDGQLDGTCGLFDAAGGWESAYAFDGAHYEGHPVSALGSADRKTVRLGADEWELALQKGDPVLNVHVPEGERLSPEACRDSYARAAAFAAAHFPGNPYRAFVCDSWLLAPAFRTLLPESSNIVRFQRDYHLLPVLSNESQALERVFGYGTTLADLPSAKAETSLQRIVRDHLAAGGRIHNAGGFRLA
;
A
#
# COMPACT_ATOMS: atom_id res chain seq x y z
N MET A 1 21.13 -6.58 -23.13
CA MET A 1 21.96 -6.88 -21.95
C MET A 1 23.07 -7.85 -22.31
N ALA A 2 24.29 -7.57 -21.87
CA ALA A 2 25.46 -8.41 -22.06
C ALA A 2 25.36 -9.73 -21.26
N PRO A 3 26.08 -10.81 -21.67
CA PRO A 3 26.22 -12.02 -20.86
C PRO A 3 26.65 -11.72 -19.42
N GLY A 4 25.99 -12.35 -18.44
CA GLY A 4 26.28 -12.16 -17.02
C GLY A 4 25.78 -10.85 -16.39
N GLU A 5 25.28 -9.88 -17.17
CA GLU A 5 24.85 -8.57 -16.64
C GLU A 5 23.74 -8.71 -15.58
N LEU A 6 22.73 -9.55 -15.84
CA LEU A 6 21.62 -9.72 -14.90
C LEU A 6 22.03 -10.47 -13.63
N ALA A 7 23.00 -11.40 -13.73
CA ALA A 7 23.56 -12.07 -12.57
C ALA A 7 24.29 -11.07 -11.66
N ALA A 8 25.08 -10.16 -12.24
CA ALA A 8 25.75 -9.09 -11.49
C ALA A 8 24.74 -8.12 -10.83
N ILE A 9 23.64 -7.79 -11.53
CA ILE A 9 22.55 -6.99 -10.94
C ILE A 9 21.94 -7.72 -9.73
N CYS A 10 21.65 -9.01 -9.86
CA CYS A 10 21.08 -9.82 -8.77
C CYS A 10 22.02 -9.92 -7.57
N GLU A 11 23.33 -10.08 -7.80
CA GLU A 11 24.35 -10.09 -6.76
C GLU A 11 24.40 -8.75 -6.01
N ALA A 12 24.45 -7.64 -6.74
CA ALA A 12 24.45 -6.30 -6.14
C ALA A 12 23.15 -6.00 -5.37
N ALA A 13 22.01 -6.49 -5.87
CA ALA A 13 20.71 -6.39 -5.23
C ALA A 13 20.50 -7.44 -4.11
N ARG A 14 21.46 -8.34 -3.88
CA ARG A 14 21.39 -9.42 -2.88
C ARG A 14 20.18 -10.34 -3.03
N PHE A 15 19.77 -10.60 -4.27
CA PHE A 15 18.66 -11.50 -4.55
C PHE A 15 18.99 -12.94 -4.15
N PRO A 16 18.02 -13.70 -3.62
CA PRO A 16 18.18 -15.12 -3.35
C PRO A 16 18.58 -15.90 -4.61
N ALA A 17 19.40 -16.94 -4.44
CA ALA A 17 19.92 -17.75 -5.56
C ALA A 17 18.81 -18.28 -6.48
N ASP A 18 17.68 -18.76 -5.91
CA ASP A 18 16.54 -19.25 -6.68
C ASP A 18 15.95 -18.20 -7.64
N ILE A 19 16.02 -16.92 -7.26
CA ILE A 19 15.54 -15.81 -8.07
C ILE A 19 16.61 -15.35 -9.06
N ALA A 20 17.87 -15.28 -8.63
CA ALA A 20 18.99 -14.91 -9.49
C ALA A 20 19.17 -15.90 -10.66
N ASP A 21 19.06 -17.20 -10.38
CA ASP A 21 19.13 -18.26 -11.39
C ASP A 21 17.96 -18.15 -12.38
N ALA A 22 16.73 -17.99 -11.86
CA ALA A 22 15.53 -17.84 -12.69
C ALA A 22 15.59 -16.60 -13.60
N LEU A 23 16.12 -15.48 -13.10
CA LEU A 23 16.32 -14.27 -13.89
C LEU A 23 17.42 -14.47 -14.94
N SER A 24 18.53 -15.12 -14.58
CA SER A 24 19.63 -15.38 -15.50
C SER A 24 19.20 -16.29 -16.66
N GLU A 25 18.49 -17.37 -16.37
CA GLU A 25 17.89 -18.25 -17.39
C GLU A 25 16.92 -17.49 -18.30
N ALA A 26 16.04 -16.65 -17.72
CA ALA A 26 15.11 -15.84 -18.50
C ALA A 26 15.84 -14.82 -19.40
N ALA A 27 16.92 -14.22 -18.92
CA ALA A 27 17.72 -13.28 -19.71
C ALA A 27 18.48 -13.97 -20.84
N GLU A 28 18.96 -15.20 -20.65
CA GLU A 28 19.55 -16.00 -21.71
C GLU A 28 18.54 -16.38 -22.78
N ALA A 29 17.33 -16.80 -22.38
CA ALA A 29 16.24 -17.09 -23.30
C ALA A 29 15.85 -15.85 -24.13
N VAL A 30 15.66 -14.70 -23.46
CA VAL A 30 15.36 -13.42 -24.13
C VAL A 30 16.49 -13.00 -25.07
N ARG A 31 17.77 -13.24 -24.72
CA ARG A 31 18.90 -12.92 -25.62
C ARG A 31 18.98 -13.86 -26.83
N GLY A 32 18.61 -15.12 -26.66
CA GLY A 32 18.61 -16.12 -27.73
C GLY A 32 17.56 -15.87 -28.81
N ASP A 33 16.55 -15.04 -28.51
CA ASP A 33 15.48 -14.64 -29.43
C ASP A 33 15.60 -13.15 -29.77
N GLY A 34 15.87 -12.84 -31.04
CA GLY A 34 16.07 -11.46 -31.50
C GLY A 34 14.85 -10.57 -31.30
N GLU A 35 13.63 -11.11 -31.46
CA GLU A 35 12.40 -10.34 -31.28
C GLU A 35 12.18 -10.01 -29.80
N LEU A 36 12.38 -10.99 -28.90
CA LEU A 36 12.28 -10.75 -27.46
C LEU A 36 13.37 -9.79 -26.97
N ALA A 37 14.59 -9.88 -27.50
CA ALA A 37 15.68 -8.98 -27.15
C ALA A 37 15.36 -7.52 -27.54
N GLU A 38 14.85 -7.30 -28.75
CA GLU A 38 14.42 -5.98 -29.22
C GLU A 38 13.24 -5.45 -28.38
N ALA A 39 12.26 -6.31 -28.10
CA ALA A 39 11.13 -5.96 -27.25
C ALA A 39 11.57 -5.58 -25.83
N ALA A 40 12.51 -6.32 -25.23
CA ALA A 40 13.04 -6.02 -23.89
C ALA A 40 13.67 -4.62 -23.84
N VAL A 41 14.50 -4.28 -24.84
CA VAL A 41 15.13 -2.96 -24.94
C VAL A 41 14.07 -1.87 -25.10
N ARG A 42 13.11 -2.06 -26.00
CA ARG A 42 12.01 -1.12 -26.23
C ARG A 42 11.21 -0.86 -24.94
N PHE A 43 10.71 -1.91 -24.29
CA PHE A 43 9.89 -1.77 -23.10
C PHE A 43 10.66 -1.15 -21.93
N ARG A 44 11.93 -1.51 -21.73
CA ARG A 44 12.75 -0.88 -20.69
C ARG A 44 12.90 0.62 -20.93
N ARG A 45 13.14 1.03 -22.18
CA ARG A 45 13.28 2.45 -22.54
C ARG A 45 11.96 3.20 -22.36
N GLU A 46 10.85 2.67 -22.86
CA GLU A 46 9.53 3.30 -22.75
C GLU A 46 9.09 3.47 -21.28
N LEU A 47 9.36 2.46 -20.44
CA LEU A 47 8.99 2.49 -19.02
C LEU A 47 9.90 3.40 -18.20
N PHE A 48 11.22 3.35 -18.41
CA PHE A 48 12.18 3.91 -17.46
C PHE A 48 13.06 5.03 -17.99
N GLU A 49 13.01 5.37 -19.27
CA GLU A 49 13.88 6.41 -19.86
C GLU A 49 13.06 7.50 -20.55
N ASP A 50 12.15 7.10 -21.45
CA ASP A 50 11.42 8.03 -22.32
C ASP A 50 10.22 8.67 -21.63
N ALA A 51 9.51 7.93 -20.76
CA ALA A 51 8.31 8.36 -20.02
C ALA A 51 7.22 9.04 -20.90
N ASN A 52 7.18 8.74 -22.20
CA ASN A 52 6.27 9.36 -23.18
C ASN A 52 4.85 8.79 -23.14
N ARG A 53 4.63 7.67 -22.45
CA ARG A 53 3.37 6.94 -22.40
C ARG A 53 3.00 6.61 -20.96
N PRO A 54 1.70 6.46 -20.63
CA PRO A 54 1.30 5.97 -19.32
C PRO A 54 1.91 4.58 -19.08
N PRO A 55 2.60 4.36 -17.93
CA PRO A 55 3.30 3.10 -17.68
C PRO A 55 2.34 1.91 -17.59
N ASP A 56 1.09 2.12 -17.19
CA ASP A 56 0.08 1.05 -17.13
C ASP A 56 -0.28 0.50 -18.51
N ASP A 57 -0.28 1.34 -19.54
CA ASP A 57 -0.53 0.92 -20.92
C ASP A 57 0.64 0.08 -21.43
N VAL A 58 1.86 0.58 -21.22
CA VAL A 58 3.10 -0.13 -21.61
C VAL A 58 3.24 -1.44 -20.85
N ASN A 59 2.94 -1.48 -19.55
CA ASN A 59 2.93 -2.69 -18.74
C ASN A 59 1.91 -3.72 -19.23
N ARG A 60 0.73 -3.27 -19.66
CA ARG A 60 -0.30 -4.16 -20.22
C ARG A 60 0.15 -4.78 -21.54
N GLU A 61 0.78 -3.99 -22.40
CA GLU A 61 1.37 -4.47 -23.65
C GLU A 61 2.52 -5.46 -23.41
N LEU A 62 3.39 -5.16 -22.44
CA LEU A 62 4.48 -6.04 -22.02
C LEU A 62 3.97 -7.39 -21.52
N LEU A 63 2.93 -7.41 -20.67
CA LEU A 63 2.34 -8.65 -20.18
C LEU A 63 1.61 -9.44 -21.28
N ALA A 64 1.08 -8.76 -22.29
CA ALA A 64 0.45 -9.37 -23.46
C ALA A 64 1.45 -9.79 -24.56
N TYR A 65 2.75 -9.57 -24.35
CA TYR A 65 3.79 -9.85 -25.34
C TYR A 65 4.08 -11.35 -25.45
N GLY A 66 3.26 -12.04 -26.26
CA GLY A 66 3.39 -13.48 -26.50
C GLY A 66 3.12 -14.35 -25.27
N ALA A 67 3.51 -15.62 -25.33
CA ALA A 67 3.34 -16.57 -24.23
C ALA A 67 4.22 -16.26 -23.01
N ASP A 68 5.32 -15.52 -23.25
CA ASP A 68 6.41 -15.27 -22.30
C ASP A 68 6.43 -13.84 -21.74
N GLY A 69 5.37 -13.04 -21.96
CA GLY A 69 5.32 -11.64 -21.52
C GLY A 69 5.65 -11.42 -20.03
N ALA A 70 5.26 -12.35 -19.15
CA ALA A 70 5.60 -12.28 -17.73
C ALA A 70 7.09 -12.56 -17.43
N LEU A 71 7.74 -13.42 -18.21
CA LEU A 71 9.19 -13.66 -18.10
C LEU A 71 9.97 -12.47 -18.69
N LEU A 72 9.52 -11.96 -19.84
CA LEU A 72 10.05 -10.75 -20.44
C LEU A 72 9.96 -9.57 -19.45
N ALA A 73 8.83 -9.44 -18.75
CA ALA A 73 8.64 -8.41 -17.73
C ALA A 73 9.64 -8.54 -16.57
N ALA A 74 9.93 -9.75 -16.12
CA ALA A 74 10.94 -9.98 -15.08
C ALA A 74 12.33 -9.49 -15.52
N VAL A 75 12.72 -9.79 -16.77
CA VAL A 75 13.98 -9.35 -17.38
C VAL A 75 14.02 -7.83 -17.54
N VAL A 76 12.94 -7.22 -18.03
CA VAL A 76 12.83 -5.76 -18.23
C VAL A 76 12.95 -5.00 -16.91
N TYR A 77 12.21 -5.43 -15.88
CA TYR A 77 12.23 -4.76 -14.58
C TYR A 77 13.56 -4.98 -13.84
N ALA A 78 14.06 -6.22 -13.77
CA ALA A 78 15.35 -6.46 -13.11
C ALA A 78 16.50 -5.75 -13.85
N GLY A 79 16.48 -5.71 -15.18
CA GLY A 79 17.44 -4.96 -15.99
C GLY A 79 17.35 -3.43 -15.86
N ALA A 80 16.32 -2.89 -15.21
CA ALA A 80 16.19 -1.47 -14.92
C ALA A 80 16.74 -1.05 -13.54
N ILE A 81 17.16 -2.01 -12.70
CA ILE A 81 17.77 -1.72 -11.39
C ILE A 81 19.00 -0.80 -11.49
N PRO A 82 19.92 -0.93 -12.49
CA PRO A 82 21.02 0.02 -12.64
C PRO A 82 20.57 1.47 -12.85
N LEU A 83 19.48 1.70 -13.61
CA LEU A 83 18.91 3.03 -13.81
C LEU A 83 18.38 3.62 -12.49
N LEU A 84 17.78 2.77 -11.65
CA LEU A 84 17.39 3.17 -10.29
C LEU A 84 18.62 3.52 -9.44
N ALA A 85 19.69 2.74 -9.54
CA ALA A 85 20.93 2.98 -8.79
C ALA A 85 21.58 4.32 -9.16
N GLU A 86 21.59 4.68 -10.44
CA GLU A 86 22.06 5.99 -10.91
C GLU A 86 21.22 7.13 -10.31
N ARG A 87 19.90 6.98 -10.27
CA ARG A 87 19.00 7.98 -9.63
C ARG A 87 19.24 8.09 -8.14
N TYR A 88 19.46 6.98 -7.45
CA TYR A 88 19.77 6.97 -6.02
C TYR A 88 21.09 7.68 -5.76
N ALA A 89 22.14 7.38 -6.54
CA ALA A 89 23.44 8.03 -6.43
C ALA A 89 23.35 9.53 -6.68
N ALA A 90 22.64 9.96 -7.74
CA ALA A 90 22.43 11.38 -8.06
C ALA A 90 21.70 12.16 -6.95
N ARG A 91 20.87 11.47 -6.16
CA ARG A 91 20.12 12.04 -5.02
C ARG A 91 20.81 11.81 -3.67
N GLY A 92 21.98 11.17 -3.65
CA GLY A 92 22.68 10.81 -2.42
C GLY A 92 21.88 9.86 -1.51
N LEU A 93 21.03 9.00 -2.08
CA LEU A 93 20.24 8.03 -1.31
C LEU A 93 21.10 6.82 -0.93
N PRO A 94 20.92 6.23 0.27
CA PRO A 94 21.73 5.09 0.71
C PRO A 94 21.50 3.84 -0.14
N GLN A 95 22.58 3.16 -0.51
CA GLN A 95 22.54 1.92 -1.30
C GLN A 95 21.73 0.81 -0.60
N GLU A 96 21.76 0.73 0.73
CA GLU A 96 20.97 -0.26 1.47
C GLU A 96 19.47 -0.07 1.28
N VAL A 97 18.99 1.18 1.16
CA VAL A 97 17.57 1.46 0.87
C VAL A 97 17.21 0.99 -0.53
N LEU A 98 18.12 1.13 -1.51
CA LEU A 98 17.90 0.59 -2.85
C LEU A 98 17.73 -0.92 -2.80
N VAL A 99 18.68 -1.61 -2.17
CA VAL A 99 18.69 -3.07 -2.01
C VAL A 99 17.37 -3.51 -1.36
N ASP A 100 17.03 -2.96 -0.20
CA ASP A 100 15.78 -3.28 0.50
C ASP A 100 14.53 -3.04 -0.39
N THR A 101 14.53 -1.96 -1.18
CA THR A 101 13.39 -1.59 -2.03
C THR A 101 13.23 -2.53 -3.21
N VAL A 102 14.30 -2.91 -3.90
CA VAL A 102 14.20 -3.79 -5.08
C VAL A 102 13.87 -5.24 -4.72
N HIS A 103 13.99 -5.64 -3.46
CA HIS A 103 13.56 -6.96 -2.97
C HIS A 103 12.05 -7.22 -3.13
N ASP A 104 11.22 -6.21 -3.41
CA ASP A 104 9.83 -6.45 -3.80
C ASP A 104 9.72 -7.26 -5.11
N LEU A 105 10.71 -7.17 -6.01
CA LEU A 105 10.76 -8.04 -7.19
C LEU A 105 10.77 -9.52 -6.80
N VAL A 106 11.53 -9.89 -5.77
CA VAL A 106 11.59 -11.27 -5.26
C VAL A 106 10.22 -11.73 -4.75
N ILE A 107 9.54 -10.87 -3.97
CA ILE A 107 8.21 -11.15 -3.43
C ILE A 107 7.23 -11.42 -4.57
N TRP A 108 7.21 -10.54 -5.57
CA TRP A 108 6.22 -10.60 -6.63
C TRP A 108 6.52 -11.65 -7.70
N MET A 109 7.78 -12.01 -7.92
CA MET A 109 8.14 -13.19 -8.72
C MET A 109 7.67 -14.49 -8.05
N ARG A 110 7.84 -14.61 -6.72
CA ARG A 110 7.32 -15.76 -5.96
C ARG A 110 5.80 -15.78 -5.94
N ALA A 111 5.16 -14.63 -5.78
CA ALA A 111 3.71 -14.51 -5.85
C ALA A 111 3.17 -14.94 -7.23
N HIS A 112 3.83 -14.52 -8.31
CA HIS A 112 3.49 -14.94 -9.67
C HIS A 112 3.61 -16.45 -9.84
N LEU A 113 4.71 -17.06 -9.37
CA LEU A 113 4.91 -18.51 -9.41
C LEU A 113 3.80 -19.26 -8.66
N ARG A 114 3.46 -18.81 -7.44
CA ARG A 114 2.36 -19.42 -6.66
C ARG A 114 1.01 -19.29 -7.36
N ARG A 115 0.75 -18.17 -8.03
CA ARG A 115 -0.54 -17.86 -8.67
C ARG A 115 -0.74 -18.60 -9.98
N HIS A 116 0.31 -18.73 -10.79
CA HIS A 116 0.22 -19.22 -12.16
C HIS A 116 0.92 -20.56 -12.39
N GLY A 117 1.65 -21.09 -11.41
CA GLY A 117 2.42 -22.33 -11.54
C GLY A 117 3.64 -22.22 -12.47
N ARG A 118 3.93 -21.03 -12.99
CA ARG A 118 5.06 -20.74 -13.89
C ARG A 118 5.83 -19.50 -13.42
N ARG A 119 7.11 -19.43 -13.75
CA ARG A 119 7.97 -18.27 -13.41
C ARG A 119 7.57 -17.05 -14.24
N GLY A 120 7.72 -15.86 -13.66
CA GLY A 120 7.38 -14.60 -14.30
C GLY A 120 7.14 -13.49 -13.28
N LEU A 121 6.69 -12.33 -13.77
CA LEU A 121 6.37 -11.15 -12.99
C LEU A 121 5.12 -10.46 -13.58
N SER A 122 4.14 -10.11 -12.75
CA SER A 122 2.89 -9.49 -13.23
C SER A 122 2.43 -8.24 -12.49
N GLU A 123 3.00 -7.95 -11.32
CA GLU A 123 2.57 -6.81 -10.49
C GLU A 123 3.33 -5.55 -10.88
N LEU A 124 3.29 -5.24 -12.18
CA LEU A 124 4.17 -4.27 -12.81
C LEU A 124 3.83 -2.84 -12.40
N GLY A 125 2.56 -2.47 -12.29
CA GLY A 125 2.16 -1.13 -11.84
C GLY A 125 2.69 -0.78 -10.45
N TRP A 126 2.69 -1.77 -9.54
CA TRP A 126 3.27 -1.63 -8.20
C TRP A 126 4.80 -1.51 -8.23
N LEU A 127 5.45 -2.43 -8.93
CA LEU A 127 6.91 -2.45 -9.06
C LEU A 127 7.47 -1.25 -9.83
N HIS A 128 6.65 -0.63 -10.68
CA HIS A 128 7.03 0.57 -11.40
C HIS A 128 7.32 1.74 -10.45
N GLN A 129 6.54 1.87 -9.37
CA GLN A 129 6.76 2.89 -8.32
C GLN A 129 8.10 2.69 -7.60
N HIS A 130 8.53 1.42 -7.45
CA HIS A 130 9.82 1.07 -6.86
C HIS A 130 10.95 1.51 -7.78
N LEU A 131 10.85 1.16 -9.07
CA LEU A 131 11.92 1.37 -10.04
C LEU A 131 12.02 2.81 -10.58
N ARG A 132 11.02 3.64 -10.31
CA ARG A 132 11.11 5.10 -10.45
C ARG A 132 11.79 5.78 -9.26
N GLY A 133 11.99 5.09 -8.14
CA GLY A 133 12.54 5.68 -6.92
C GLY A 133 11.57 6.66 -6.27
N GLU A 134 10.29 6.30 -6.26
CA GLU A 134 9.20 7.03 -5.59
C GLU A 134 8.79 6.35 -4.29
N LEU A 135 9.01 5.04 -4.20
CA LEU A 135 8.76 4.22 -3.02
C LEU A 135 10.06 3.69 -2.42
N PHE A 136 10.13 3.69 -1.08
CA PHE A 136 11.31 3.31 -0.31
C PHE A 136 10.92 2.30 0.76
N ARG A 137 11.60 1.15 0.80
CA ARG A 137 11.52 0.24 1.92
C ARG A 137 12.48 0.69 3.02
N LEU A 138 11.92 0.99 4.19
CA LEU A 138 12.68 1.48 5.35
C LEU A 138 12.32 0.59 6.55
N GLY A 139 13.03 -0.52 6.66
CA GLY A 139 12.78 -1.55 7.67
C GLY A 139 11.65 -2.49 7.24
N ARG A 140 10.66 -2.65 8.11
CA ARG A 140 9.52 -3.55 7.86
C ARG A 140 8.47 -2.94 6.93
N LEU A 141 8.42 -1.61 6.82
CA LEU A 141 7.41 -0.89 6.06
C LEU A 141 8.00 -0.23 4.81
N GLN A 142 7.11 0.13 3.90
CA GLN A 142 7.41 0.88 2.67
C GLN A 142 6.69 2.21 2.68
N PHE A 143 7.32 3.24 2.12
CA PHE A 143 6.85 4.62 2.18
C PHE A 143 6.99 5.29 0.82
N HIS A 144 5.99 6.09 0.44
CA HIS A 144 6.09 7.04 -0.67
C HIS A 144 5.30 8.31 -0.37
N PHE A 145 5.75 9.43 -0.94
CA PHE A 145 5.11 10.73 -0.75
C PHE A 145 3.85 10.83 -1.62
N VAL A 146 2.72 11.13 -0.99
CA VAL A 146 1.46 11.38 -1.69
C VAL A 146 0.73 12.56 -1.05
N ALA A 147 -0.31 13.05 -1.72
CA ALA A 147 -1.29 13.92 -1.10
C ALA A 147 -2.32 13.06 -0.34
N SER A 148 -2.72 13.49 0.86
CA SER A 148 -3.72 12.79 1.68
C SER A 148 -5.01 12.60 0.88
N PRO A 149 -5.45 11.34 0.63
CA PRO A 149 -6.63 11.08 -0.19
C PRO A 149 -7.93 11.22 0.60
N PHE A 150 -7.85 11.24 1.93
CA PHE A 150 -9.01 11.06 2.79
C PHE A 150 -9.80 12.37 2.96
N PRO A 151 -11.13 12.34 2.77
CA PRO A 151 -11.99 13.52 2.90
C PRO A 151 -12.33 13.79 4.37
N VAL A 152 -11.31 14.07 5.18
CA VAL A 152 -11.46 14.41 6.61
C VAL A 152 -10.52 15.54 7.01
N ASN A 153 -10.89 16.24 8.07
CA ASN A 153 -10.07 17.19 8.79
C ASN A 153 -9.73 16.61 10.16
N ALA A 154 -8.45 16.34 10.40
CA ALA A 154 -7.95 15.91 11.70
C ALA A 154 -7.34 17.09 12.45
N PHE A 155 -7.71 17.20 13.71
CA PHE A 155 -7.32 18.25 14.62
C PHE A 155 -6.52 17.69 15.77
N ARG A 156 -5.54 18.45 16.25
CA ARG A 156 -4.79 18.17 17.48
C ARG A 156 -5.17 19.19 18.54
N HIS A 157 -5.57 18.72 19.70
CA HIS A 157 -5.78 19.58 20.86
C HIS A 157 -4.43 20.17 21.29
N ARG A 158 -4.34 21.49 21.44
CA ARG A 158 -3.07 22.19 21.67
C ARG A 158 -2.39 21.81 22.98
N THR A 159 -3.16 21.54 24.03
CA THR A 159 -2.62 21.19 25.36
C THR A 159 -2.53 19.69 25.63
N THR A 160 -3.59 18.90 25.35
CA THR A 160 -3.60 17.47 25.65
C THR A 160 -2.95 16.61 24.57
N GLY A 161 -2.85 17.13 23.34
CA GLY A 161 -2.40 16.37 22.18
C GLY A 161 -3.43 15.38 21.64
N ASP A 162 -4.65 15.36 22.20
CA ASP A 162 -5.75 14.51 21.73
C ASP A 162 -6.09 14.79 20.28
N VAL A 163 -6.62 13.78 19.59
CA VAL A 163 -6.98 13.87 18.18
C VAL A 163 -8.49 13.83 18.03
N ALA A 164 -9.04 14.82 17.33
CA ALA A 164 -10.43 14.83 16.86
C ALA A 164 -10.42 14.80 15.34
N VAL A 165 -11.42 14.14 14.74
CA VAL A 165 -11.53 14.02 13.29
C VAL A 165 -12.94 14.38 12.88
N LEU A 166 -13.07 15.32 11.95
CA LEU A 166 -14.34 15.69 11.34
C LEU A 166 -14.34 15.26 9.87
N SER A 167 -15.46 14.71 9.40
CA SER A 167 -15.66 14.45 7.98
C SER A 167 -15.75 15.75 7.19
N GLU A 168 -15.26 15.74 5.95
CA GLU A 168 -15.53 16.81 4.98
C GLU A 168 -17.03 16.90 4.65
N GLY A 169 -17.48 18.06 4.18
CA GLY A 169 -18.85 18.22 3.71
C GLY A 169 -19.13 17.41 2.44
N GLY A 170 -20.36 16.92 2.29
CA GLY A 170 -20.80 16.21 1.07
C GLY A 170 -20.48 14.72 1.04
N VAL A 171 -19.91 14.15 2.11
CA VAL A 171 -19.63 12.71 2.17
C VAL A 171 -20.87 11.97 2.64
N ARG A 172 -21.30 10.96 1.86
CA ARG A 172 -22.49 10.16 2.16
C ARG A 172 -22.16 8.94 3.03
N TYR A 173 -22.87 8.83 4.15
CA TYR A 173 -22.76 7.74 5.12
C TYR A 173 -24.08 7.00 5.26
N ARG A 174 -24.00 5.73 5.66
CA ARG A 174 -25.15 4.96 6.13
C ARG A 174 -25.50 5.31 7.58
N SER A 175 -26.63 4.79 8.06
CA SER A 175 -27.04 4.92 9.46
C SER A 175 -26.06 4.30 10.48
N ASP A 176 -25.23 3.33 10.05
CA ASP A 176 -24.16 2.72 10.87
C ASP A 176 -22.84 3.52 10.88
N GLY A 177 -22.79 4.66 10.20
CA GLY A 177 -21.61 5.52 10.14
C GLY A 177 -20.52 5.08 9.15
N GLN A 178 -20.73 4.01 8.38
CA GLN A 178 -19.84 3.63 7.27
C GLN A 178 -20.18 4.39 5.99
N LEU A 179 -19.21 4.54 5.07
CA LEU A 179 -19.47 5.16 3.77
C LEU A 179 -20.51 4.36 2.99
N ASP A 180 -21.47 5.07 2.40
CA ASP A 180 -22.54 4.46 1.61
C ASP A 180 -21.95 3.78 0.36
N GLY A 181 -22.20 2.48 0.20
CA GLY A 181 -21.57 1.63 -0.81
C GLY A 181 -20.43 0.72 -0.32
N THR A 182 -19.95 0.88 0.91
CA THR A 182 -18.96 -0.06 1.51
C THR A 182 -19.56 -1.47 1.59
N CYS A 183 -18.81 -2.48 1.16
CA CYS A 183 -19.29 -3.86 0.94
C CYS A 183 -20.47 -3.97 -0.05
N GLY A 184 -20.66 -2.99 -0.93
CA GLY A 184 -21.79 -2.95 -1.86
C GLY A 184 -23.15 -2.70 -1.18
N LEU A 185 -23.15 -2.25 0.07
CA LEU A 185 -24.37 -2.00 0.84
C LEU A 185 -24.71 -0.51 0.81
N PHE A 186 -25.96 -0.21 0.46
CA PHE A 186 -26.50 1.13 0.36
C PHE A 186 -27.65 1.35 1.33
N ASP A 187 -27.69 2.52 1.97
CA ASP A 187 -28.76 2.90 2.91
C ASP A 187 -29.56 4.10 2.37
N ALA A 188 -30.57 3.82 1.54
CA ALA A 188 -31.38 4.87 0.92
C ALA A 188 -32.28 5.60 1.94
N ALA A 189 -32.77 4.90 2.96
CA ALA A 189 -33.72 5.45 3.92
C ALA A 189 -33.05 6.11 5.13
N GLY A 190 -31.94 5.52 5.61
CA GLY A 190 -31.18 5.97 6.77
C GLY A 190 -29.85 6.65 6.41
N GLY A 191 -29.48 6.72 5.14
CA GLY A 191 -28.28 7.42 4.69
C GLY A 191 -28.36 8.92 4.93
N TRP A 192 -27.22 9.54 5.15
CA TRP A 192 -27.10 10.97 5.42
C TRP A 192 -25.83 11.54 4.79
N GLU A 193 -25.84 12.84 4.57
CA GLU A 193 -24.70 13.58 4.06
C GLU A 193 -24.09 14.40 5.18
N SER A 194 -22.76 14.35 5.27
CA SER A 194 -22.01 15.12 6.25
C SER A 194 -21.92 16.60 5.86
N ALA A 195 -21.94 17.47 6.86
CA ALA A 195 -21.57 18.87 6.77
C ALA A 195 -20.26 19.17 7.49
N TYR A 196 -19.55 20.18 6.99
CA TYR A 196 -18.38 20.77 7.63
C TYR A 196 -18.38 22.28 7.39
N ALA A 197 -18.06 23.05 8.42
CA ALA A 197 -17.93 24.50 8.35
C ALA A 197 -16.87 25.02 9.32
N PHE A 198 -16.25 26.15 8.95
CA PHE A 198 -15.36 26.92 9.82
C PHE A 198 -15.77 28.39 9.77
N ASP A 199 -16.10 28.97 10.92
CA ASP A 199 -16.56 30.36 11.03
C ASP A 199 -15.47 31.36 11.45
N GLY A 200 -14.22 30.91 11.54
CA GLY A 200 -13.09 31.70 12.04
C GLY A 200 -12.78 31.45 13.53
N ALA A 201 -13.75 30.99 14.32
CA ALA A 201 -13.58 30.69 15.74
C ALA A 201 -13.80 29.21 16.06
N HIS A 202 -14.64 28.52 15.30
CA HIS A 202 -14.99 27.12 15.55
C HIS A 202 -15.06 26.31 14.26
N TYR A 203 -14.56 25.08 14.36
CA TYR A 203 -14.80 24.03 13.38
C TYR A 203 -16.05 23.26 13.79
N GLU A 204 -17.02 23.12 12.90
CA GLU A 204 -18.23 22.36 13.15
C GLU A 204 -18.42 21.30 12.06
N GLY A 205 -18.68 20.05 12.47
CA GLY A 205 -18.86 18.96 11.53
C GLY A 205 -19.14 17.62 12.20
N HIS A 206 -19.25 16.58 11.38
CA HIS A 206 -19.55 15.22 11.85
C HIS A 206 -18.29 14.49 12.30
N PRO A 207 -18.21 14.03 13.56
CA PRO A 207 -17.01 13.38 14.04
C PRO A 207 -16.86 11.98 13.45
N VAL A 208 -15.61 11.57 13.23
CA VAL A 208 -15.22 10.20 12.88
C VAL A 208 -14.50 9.57 14.06
N SER A 209 -15.05 8.47 14.57
CA SER A 209 -14.48 7.74 15.71
C SER A 209 -13.09 7.19 15.38
N ALA A 210 -12.30 6.86 16.41
CA ALA A 210 -10.99 6.22 16.23
C ALA A 210 -11.07 4.84 15.53
N LEU A 211 -12.28 4.27 15.41
CA LEU A 211 -12.54 3.02 14.70
C LEU A 211 -13.10 3.23 13.29
N GLY A 212 -13.13 4.47 12.79
CA GLY A 212 -13.52 4.76 11.40
C GLY A 212 -15.03 4.70 11.17
N SER A 213 -15.85 5.06 12.16
CA SER A 213 -17.29 5.26 11.99
C SER A 213 -17.66 6.72 12.21
N ALA A 214 -18.45 7.29 11.30
CA ALA A 214 -18.93 8.66 11.42
C ALA A 214 -20.21 8.75 12.28
N ASP A 215 -20.34 9.81 13.07
CA ASP A 215 -21.57 10.12 13.82
C ASP A 215 -22.40 11.19 13.09
N ARG A 216 -23.71 10.97 12.99
CA ARG A 216 -24.64 11.94 12.39
C ARG A 216 -24.76 13.21 13.24
N LYS A 217 -24.48 13.18 14.54
CA LYS A 217 -24.52 14.38 15.38
C LYS A 217 -23.25 15.21 15.17
N THR A 218 -23.40 16.48 14.82
CA THR A 218 -22.27 17.39 14.71
C THR A 218 -21.65 17.70 16.08
N VAL A 219 -20.35 17.99 16.05
CA VAL A 219 -19.60 18.54 17.18
C VAL A 219 -18.96 19.84 16.76
N ARG A 220 -18.57 20.65 17.75
CA ARG A 220 -17.97 21.96 17.55
C ARG A 220 -16.66 22.04 18.33
N LEU A 221 -15.56 22.35 17.64
CA LEU A 221 -14.20 22.45 18.18
C LEU A 221 -13.75 23.91 18.14
N GLY A 222 -13.34 24.48 19.28
CA GLY A 222 -12.79 25.84 19.34
C GLY A 222 -11.41 25.93 18.71
N ALA A 223 -11.17 26.90 17.82
CA ALA A 223 -9.90 27.07 17.11
C ALA A 223 -8.75 27.58 18.00
N ASP A 224 -9.10 28.12 19.16
CA ASP A 224 -8.20 28.45 20.26
C ASP A 224 -7.66 27.21 20.97
N GLU A 225 -8.45 26.13 21.05
CA GLU A 225 -8.08 24.87 21.69
C GLU A 225 -7.55 23.81 20.71
N TRP A 226 -8.04 23.84 19.47
CA TRP A 226 -7.77 22.83 18.44
C TRP A 226 -7.05 23.42 17.24
N GLU A 227 -6.06 22.68 16.75
CA GLU A 227 -5.29 23.04 15.56
C GLU A 227 -5.53 22.03 14.44
N LEU A 228 -5.84 22.50 13.23
CA LEU A 228 -5.90 21.64 12.04
C LEU A 228 -4.52 21.04 11.76
N ALA A 229 -4.41 19.72 11.88
CA ALA A 229 -3.15 19.00 11.78
C ALA A 229 -3.00 18.23 10.46
N LEU A 230 -4.11 17.80 9.85
CA LEU A 230 -4.14 17.09 8.57
C LEU A 230 -5.49 17.32 7.89
N GLN A 231 -5.46 17.62 6.59
CA GLN A 231 -6.64 17.65 5.72
C GLN A 231 -6.38 16.95 4.39
N LYS A 232 -7.43 16.76 3.59
CA LYS A 232 -7.31 16.24 2.22
C LYS A 232 -6.35 17.11 1.40
N GLY A 233 -5.45 16.47 0.65
CA GLY A 233 -4.47 17.17 -0.18
C GLY A 233 -3.15 17.49 0.52
N ASP A 234 -3.09 17.45 1.85
CA ASP A 234 -1.84 17.67 2.57
C ASP A 234 -0.80 16.59 2.23
N PRO A 235 0.50 16.95 2.16
CA PRO A 235 1.55 15.98 1.91
C PRO A 235 1.68 14.98 3.07
N VAL A 236 1.73 13.69 2.74
CA VAL A 236 1.80 12.57 3.68
C VAL A 236 2.74 11.48 3.16
N LEU A 237 3.22 10.63 4.07
CA LEU A 237 3.90 9.38 3.73
C LEU A 237 2.89 8.24 3.75
N ASN A 238 2.55 7.70 2.59
CA ASN A 238 1.67 6.54 2.52
C ASN A 238 2.46 5.25 2.78
N VAL A 239 1.93 4.43 3.69
CA VAL A 239 2.57 3.28 4.31
C VAL A 239 2.03 2.00 3.70
N HIS A 240 2.95 1.15 3.27
CA HIS A 240 2.64 -0.17 2.74
C HIS A 240 3.38 -1.26 3.51
N VAL A 241 2.78 -2.46 3.53
CA VAL A 241 3.30 -3.61 4.26
C VAL A 241 3.66 -4.71 3.25
N PRO A 242 4.94 -4.90 2.92
CA PRO A 242 5.35 -5.97 2.02
C PRO A 242 5.10 -7.35 2.68
N GLU A 243 4.87 -8.38 1.85
CA GLU A 243 4.81 -9.78 2.30
C GLU A 243 6.17 -10.17 2.92
N GLY A 244 6.15 -10.92 4.03
CA GLY A 244 7.38 -11.38 4.66
C GLY A 244 7.25 -11.53 6.16
N GLU A 245 8.22 -10.99 6.89
CA GLU A 245 8.35 -11.14 8.33
C GLU A 245 7.14 -10.62 9.13
N ARG A 246 7.09 -10.99 10.40
CA ARG A 246 6.04 -10.55 11.32
C ARG A 246 6.03 -9.02 11.46
N LEU A 247 4.83 -8.45 11.47
CA LEU A 247 4.61 -7.01 11.69
C LEU A 247 4.72 -6.65 13.18
N SER A 248 5.89 -6.87 13.80
CA SER A 248 6.05 -6.58 15.23
C SER A 248 5.94 -5.07 15.50
N PRO A 249 5.44 -4.68 16.69
CA PRO A 249 5.38 -3.26 17.08
C PRO A 249 6.75 -2.57 17.03
N GLU A 250 7.81 -3.29 17.42
CA GLU A 250 9.19 -2.79 17.41
C GLU A 250 9.64 -2.46 15.99
N ALA A 251 9.40 -3.37 15.04
CA ALA A 251 9.79 -3.18 13.65
C ALA A 251 8.97 -2.06 12.98
N CYS A 252 7.69 -1.89 13.34
CA CYS A 252 6.88 -0.78 12.86
C CYS A 252 7.42 0.56 13.38
N ARG A 253 7.71 0.66 14.69
CA ARG A 253 8.30 1.87 15.30
C ARG A 253 9.65 2.23 14.67
N ASP A 254 10.52 1.26 14.47
CA ASP A 254 11.80 1.45 13.77
C ASP A 254 11.57 1.98 12.34
N SER A 255 10.63 1.39 11.61
CA SER A 255 10.32 1.80 10.24
C SER A 255 9.84 3.26 10.16
N TYR A 256 8.95 3.69 11.07
CA TYR A 256 8.51 5.10 11.11
C TYR A 256 9.66 6.05 11.46
N ALA A 257 10.52 5.69 12.40
CA ALA A 257 11.68 6.49 12.77
C ALA A 257 12.68 6.62 11.60
N ARG A 258 12.95 5.51 10.91
CA ARG A 258 13.77 5.51 9.69
C ARG A 258 13.16 6.36 8.59
N ALA A 259 11.84 6.29 8.39
CA ALA A 259 11.14 7.12 7.42
C ALA A 259 11.26 8.62 7.73
N ALA A 260 11.07 9.02 8.99
CA ALA A 260 11.24 10.41 9.40
C ALA A 260 12.68 10.91 9.18
N ALA A 261 13.68 10.13 9.59
CA ALA A 261 15.09 10.48 9.41
C ALA A 261 15.48 10.53 7.92
N PHE A 262 15.02 9.57 7.13
CA PHE A 262 15.28 9.49 5.69
C PHE A 262 14.64 10.67 4.94
N ALA A 263 13.38 11.00 5.25
CA ALA A 263 12.70 12.14 4.67
C ALA A 263 13.41 13.46 5.02
N ALA A 264 13.80 13.65 6.28
CA ALA A 264 14.51 14.86 6.71
C ALA A 264 15.88 15.01 6.02
N ALA A 265 16.63 13.91 5.87
CA ALA A 265 17.98 13.94 5.29
C ALA A 265 17.98 14.11 3.76
N HIS A 266 17.07 13.42 3.07
CA HIS A 266 17.12 13.30 1.61
C HIS A 266 15.99 14.03 0.87
N PHE A 267 14.95 14.48 1.59
CA PHE A 267 13.79 15.18 1.05
C PHE A 267 13.41 16.42 1.88
N PRO A 268 14.36 17.29 2.28
CA PRO A 268 14.05 18.43 3.15
C PRO A 268 13.04 19.43 2.55
N GLY A 269 12.89 19.45 1.21
CA GLY A 269 11.89 20.25 0.50
C GLY A 269 10.48 19.66 0.46
N ASN A 270 10.29 18.45 0.98
CA ASN A 270 9.02 17.72 0.94
C ASN A 270 8.53 17.42 2.36
N PRO A 271 8.12 18.45 3.14
CA PRO A 271 7.55 18.22 4.47
C PRO A 271 6.27 17.41 4.34
N TYR A 272 5.97 16.61 5.36
CA TYR A 272 4.75 15.82 5.43
C TYR A 272 4.08 15.98 6.80
N ARG A 273 2.76 15.79 6.85
CA ARG A 273 1.94 16.00 8.06
C ARG A 273 1.66 14.72 8.83
N ALA A 274 1.62 13.59 8.14
CA ALA A 274 1.23 12.31 8.72
C ALA A 274 1.77 11.13 7.91
N PHE A 275 1.77 9.97 8.56
CA PHE A 275 1.73 8.69 7.89
C PHE A 275 0.28 8.31 7.61
N VAL A 276 0.00 7.79 6.42
CA VAL A 276 -1.33 7.30 6.04
C VAL A 276 -1.25 5.87 5.55
N CYS A 277 -2.33 5.10 5.69
CA CYS A 277 -2.39 3.73 5.19
C CYS A 277 -3.84 3.40 4.80
N ASP A 278 -4.03 2.66 3.71
CA ASP A 278 -5.29 1.99 3.37
C ASP A 278 -4.99 0.50 3.24
N SER A 279 -5.59 -0.31 4.11
CA SER A 279 -5.28 -1.73 4.14
C SER A 279 -6.39 -2.56 4.79
N TRP A 280 -6.51 -3.80 4.33
CA TRP A 280 -7.26 -4.85 5.03
C TRP A 280 -6.76 -5.04 6.48
N LEU A 281 -5.47 -4.81 6.75
CA LEU A 281 -4.89 -4.87 8.10
C LEU A 281 -5.52 -3.84 9.05
N LEU A 282 -6.09 -2.77 8.51
CA LEU A 282 -6.80 -1.75 9.27
C LEU A 282 -8.30 -2.02 9.41
N ALA A 283 -8.80 -3.17 8.92
CA ALA A 283 -10.22 -3.52 9.03
C ALA A 283 -10.74 -3.36 10.47
N PRO A 284 -11.76 -2.51 10.74
CA PRO A 284 -12.21 -2.21 12.10
C PRO A 284 -12.67 -3.46 12.85
N ALA A 285 -13.23 -4.44 12.13
CA ALA A 285 -13.64 -5.74 12.68
C ALA A 285 -12.49 -6.49 13.40
N PHE A 286 -11.23 -6.29 13.02
CA PHE A 286 -10.12 -6.96 13.70
C PHE A 286 -9.92 -6.51 15.15
N ARG A 287 -10.42 -5.34 15.55
CA ARG A 287 -10.43 -4.91 16.95
C ARG A 287 -11.24 -5.81 17.87
N THR A 288 -12.31 -6.39 17.34
CA THR A 288 -13.23 -7.22 18.12
C THR A 288 -12.94 -8.70 17.90
N LEU A 289 -12.47 -9.08 16.71
CA LEU A 289 -12.26 -10.47 16.33
C LEU A 289 -10.91 -11.06 16.76
N LEU A 290 -9.86 -10.24 16.82
CA LEU A 290 -8.51 -10.71 17.11
C LEU A 290 -8.10 -10.36 18.54
N PRO A 291 -7.27 -11.19 19.21
CA PRO A 291 -6.77 -10.86 20.54
C PRO A 291 -5.87 -9.63 20.52
N GLU A 292 -5.77 -8.91 21.64
CA GLU A 292 -4.91 -7.72 21.77
C GLU A 292 -3.41 -8.00 21.53
N SER A 293 -2.99 -9.25 21.68
CA SER A 293 -1.64 -9.70 21.38
C SER A 293 -1.36 -9.83 19.88
N SER A 294 -2.38 -9.78 19.02
CA SER A 294 -2.22 -9.83 17.57
C SER A 294 -1.43 -8.63 17.06
N ASN A 295 -0.42 -8.91 16.24
CA ASN A 295 0.35 -7.86 15.56
C ASN A 295 -0.51 -7.01 14.63
N ILE A 296 -1.59 -7.56 14.05
CA ILE A 296 -2.55 -6.79 13.25
C ILE A 296 -3.24 -5.74 14.12
N VAL A 297 -3.77 -6.16 15.28
CA VAL A 297 -4.42 -5.27 16.24
C VAL A 297 -3.45 -4.21 16.74
N ARG A 298 -2.21 -4.59 17.03
CA ARG A 298 -1.18 -3.65 17.51
C ARG A 298 -0.78 -2.64 16.44
N PHE A 299 -0.53 -3.07 15.21
CA PHE A 299 -0.28 -2.16 14.07
C PHE A 299 -1.44 -1.19 13.86
N GLN A 300 -2.68 -1.70 13.91
CA GLN A 300 -3.88 -0.87 13.82
C GLN A 300 -3.96 0.18 14.95
N ARG A 301 -3.37 -0.04 16.14
CA ARG A 301 -3.35 0.95 17.27
C ARG A 301 -2.47 2.16 16.97
N ASP A 302 -1.59 2.06 15.99
CA ASP A 302 -0.76 3.20 15.59
C ASP A 302 -1.58 4.24 14.81
N TYR A 303 -2.78 3.89 14.34
CA TYR A 303 -3.60 4.72 13.45
C TYR A 303 -4.95 5.10 14.06
N HIS A 304 -5.39 6.32 13.78
CA HIS A 304 -6.80 6.69 13.85
C HIS A 304 -7.47 6.23 12.56
N LEU A 305 -8.48 5.36 12.67
CA LEU A 305 -9.09 4.75 11.49
C LEU A 305 -10.06 5.70 10.80
N LEU A 306 -10.15 5.56 9.48
CA LEU A 306 -11.00 6.32 8.60
C LEU A 306 -11.84 5.37 7.74
N PRO A 307 -13.12 5.66 7.53
CA PRO A 307 -13.94 4.84 6.65
C PRO A 307 -13.50 5.05 5.20
N VAL A 308 -13.44 3.95 4.44
CA VAL A 308 -13.11 3.94 3.00
C VAL A 308 -14.06 3.03 2.24
N LEU A 309 -14.32 3.36 0.98
CA LEU A 309 -15.10 2.50 0.10
C LEU A 309 -14.27 1.27 -0.24
N SER A 310 -14.62 0.14 0.35
CA SER A 310 -13.93 -1.13 0.15
C SER A 310 -14.88 -2.32 0.36
N ASN A 311 -14.35 -3.53 0.19
CA ASN A 311 -15.06 -4.79 0.35
C ASN A 311 -14.11 -5.85 0.93
N GLU A 312 -14.54 -7.10 0.95
CA GLU A 312 -13.81 -8.22 1.53
C GLU A 312 -12.67 -8.76 0.66
N SER A 313 -12.57 -8.33 -0.61
CA SER A 313 -11.68 -8.95 -1.60
C SER A 313 -10.22 -8.95 -1.16
N GLN A 314 -9.71 -7.84 -0.61
CA GLN A 314 -8.30 -7.79 -0.18
C GLN A 314 -8.04 -8.65 1.05
N ALA A 315 -8.95 -8.68 2.03
CA ALA A 315 -8.81 -9.54 3.20
C ALA A 315 -8.84 -11.02 2.80
N LEU A 316 -9.77 -11.41 1.91
CA LEU A 316 -9.85 -12.78 1.38
C LEU A 316 -8.58 -13.17 0.64
N GLU A 317 -8.11 -12.32 -0.27
CA GLU A 317 -6.86 -12.52 -1.01
C GLU A 317 -5.68 -12.76 -0.08
N ARG A 318 -5.53 -11.91 0.95
CA ARG A 318 -4.34 -11.93 1.81
C ARG A 318 -4.38 -13.02 2.87
N VAL A 319 -5.56 -13.53 3.22
CA VAL A 319 -5.73 -14.59 4.22
C VAL A 319 -5.82 -15.99 3.61
N PHE A 320 -6.43 -16.12 2.42
CA PHE A 320 -6.69 -17.42 1.77
C PHE A 320 -6.06 -17.57 0.38
N GLY A 321 -5.60 -16.49 -0.24
CA GLY A 321 -4.93 -16.49 -1.53
C GLY A 321 -5.67 -15.73 -2.61
N TYR A 322 -4.92 -15.30 -3.64
CA TYR A 322 -5.42 -14.54 -4.79
C TYR A 322 -6.63 -15.18 -5.46
N GLY A 323 -7.63 -14.35 -5.77
CA GLY A 323 -8.87 -14.76 -6.42
C GLY A 323 -9.89 -15.42 -5.49
N THR A 324 -9.58 -15.60 -4.19
CA THR A 324 -10.55 -16.11 -3.22
C THR A 324 -11.74 -15.16 -3.09
N THR A 325 -12.95 -15.69 -3.23
CA THR A 325 -14.20 -14.95 -3.06
C THR A 325 -14.97 -15.45 -1.83
N LEU A 326 -16.04 -14.74 -1.47
CA LEU A 326 -16.94 -15.18 -0.39
C LEU A 326 -17.56 -16.56 -0.66
N ALA A 327 -17.76 -16.93 -1.93
CA ALA A 327 -18.34 -18.21 -2.32
C ALA A 327 -17.41 -19.40 -2.03
N ASP A 328 -16.10 -19.15 -1.94
CA ASP A 328 -15.08 -20.18 -1.71
C ASP A 328 -14.88 -20.48 -0.21
N LEU A 329 -15.36 -19.61 0.69
CA LEU A 329 -15.16 -19.73 2.13
C LEU A 329 -15.63 -21.06 2.76
N PRO A 330 -16.78 -21.65 2.34
CA PRO A 330 -17.23 -22.92 2.91
C PRO A 330 -16.23 -24.08 2.71
N SER A 331 -15.43 -24.04 1.64
CA SER A 331 -14.43 -25.06 1.32
C SER A 331 -12.98 -24.62 1.59
N ALA A 332 -12.77 -23.37 2.00
CA ALA A 332 -11.45 -22.82 2.28
C ALA A 332 -10.77 -23.54 3.46
N LYS A 333 -9.51 -23.95 3.25
CA LYS A 333 -8.68 -24.50 4.32
C LYS A 333 -8.34 -23.40 5.33
N ALA A 334 -8.48 -23.70 6.62
CA ALA A 334 -8.22 -22.77 7.71
C ALA A 334 -7.22 -23.34 8.72
N GLU A 335 -5.95 -23.27 8.35
CA GLU A 335 -4.82 -23.87 9.08
C GLU A 335 -4.32 -22.93 10.19
N THR A 336 -4.41 -21.62 9.99
CA THR A 336 -4.03 -20.61 10.98
C THR A 336 -5.22 -20.11 11.80
N SER A 337 -4.94 -19.48 12.95
CA SER A 337 -5.98 -18.84 13.77
C SER A 337 -6.67 -17.70 13.03
N LEU A 338 -5.92 -16.88 12.29
CA LEU A 338 -6.45 -15.80 11.48
C LEU A 338 -7.43 -16.33 10.43
N GLN A 339 -7.06 -17.38 9.69
CA GLN A 339 -7.93 -18.00 8.71
C GLN A 339 -9.24 -18.51 9.32
N ARG A 340 -9.18 -19.19 10.48
CA ARG A 340 -10.40 -19.67 11.16
C ARG A 340 -11.31 -18.51 11.57
N ILE A 341 -10.75 -17.50 12.24
CA ILE A 341 -11.52 -16.33 12.70
C ILE A 341 -12.18 -15.60 11.52
N VAL A 342 -11.42 -15.35 10.45
CA VAL A 342 -11.93 -14.65 9.26
C VAL A 342 -13.01 -15.47 8.57
N ARG A 343 -12.78 -16.78 8.35
CA ARG A 343 -13.77 -17.67 7.75
C ARG A 343 -15.07 -17.70 8.56
N ASP A 344 -14.97 -17.92 9.86
CA ASP A 344 -16.13 -18.13 10.73
C ASP A 344 -16.96 -16.83 10.85
N HIS A 345 -16.30 -15.67 10.94
CA HIS A 345 -16.99 -14.37 10.97
C HIS A 345 -17.72 -14.07 9.65
N LEU A 346 -17.05 -14.28 8.50
CA LEU A 346 -17.66 -14.05 7.19
C LEU A 346 -18.78 -15.06 6.90
N ALA A 347 -18.63 -16.32 7.31
CA ALA A 347 -19.66 -17.36 7.19
C ALA A 347 -20.90 -17.06 8.06
N ALA A 348 -20.72 -16.36 9.18
CA ALA A 348 -21.82 -15.88 10.02
C ALA A 348 -22.52 -14.62 9.47
N GLY A 349 -22.14 -14.15 8.27
CA GLY A 349 -22.68 -12.93 7.65
C GLY A 349 -22.01 -11.64 8.10
N GLY A 350 -20.95 -11.74 8.91
CA GLY A 350 -20.09 -10.61 9.26
C GLY A 350 -19.34 -10.06 8.04
N ARG A 351 -18.79 -8.86 8.19
CA ARG A 351 -18.05 -8.14 7.15
C ARG A 351 -16.64 -7.82 7.62
N ILE A 352 -15.67 -7.89 6.71
CA ILE A 352 -14.28 -7.47 6.93
C ILE A 352 -13.86 -6.71 5.67
N HIS A 353 -13.87 -5.39 5.77
CA HIS A 353 -13.46 -4.50 4.69
C HIS A 353 -12.28 -3.64 5.14
N ASN A 354 -11.57 -3.05 4.20
CA ASN A 354 -10.45 -2.18 4.51
C ASN A 354 -10.91 -0.95 5.32
N ALA A 355 -9.96 -0.37 6.03
CA ALA A 355 -10.06 1.00 6.49
C ALA A 355 -8.85 1.79 6.01
N GLY A 356 -9.06 3.10 5.84
CA GLY A 356 -7.98 4.06 5.85
C GLY A 356 -7.53 4.31 7.28
N GLY A 357 -6.40 4.97 7.44
CA GLY A 357 -5.97 5.46 8.73
C GLY A 357 -4.84 6.45 8.60
N PHE A 358 -4.69 7.29 9.61
CA PHE A 358 -3.55 8.19 9.72
C PHE A 358 -2.91 8.12 11.10
N ARG A 359 -1.62 8.39 11.12
CA ARG A 359 -0.80 8.67 12.31
C ARG A 359 -0.13 10.02 12.06
N LEU A 360 -0.50 11.04 12.84
CA LEU A 360 0.16 12.35 12.74
C LEU A 360 1.67 12.19 12.96
N ALA A 361 2.46 12.92 12.16
CA ALA A 361 3.92 12.83 12.17
C ALA A 361 4.51 13.26 13.51
#